data_AF-A0A4Q3N7H1-F1
#
_entry.id   AF-A0A4Q3N7H1-F1
#
_cell.length_a   1.000
_cell.length_b   1.000
_cell.length_c   1.000
_cell.angle_alpha   90.00
_cell.angle_beta   90.00
_cell.angle_gamma   90.00
#
_symmetry.space_group_name_H-M   'P 1'
#
loop_
_entity.id
_entity.type
_entity.pdbx_description
1 polymer ?
#
loop_
_entity_poly.entity_id
_entity_poly.type
_entity_poly.pdbx_seq_one_letter_code
_entity_poly.pdbx_strand_id
1 'polypeptide(L)'
;RLKGYDMNVWFGLFGPAKMPAALTARLNKELNELLRDQDIWQKLQKAGISNDGGTAKALADAIRIESARVRGVVTKAVATGAAS
;
A
#
# COMPACT_ATOMS: atom_id res chain seq x y z
N ARG A 1 18.81 10.50 4.90
CA ARG A 1 17.43 10.28 5.38
C ARG A 1 16.82 11.65 5.70
N LEU A 2 15.64 11.97 5.19
CA LEU A 2 14.91 13.18 5.58
C LEU A 2 14.45 13.02 7.04
N LYS A 3 14.79 13.98 7.91
CA LYS A 3 14.37 13.94 9.33
C LYS A 3 12.84 13.95 9.40
N GLY A 4 12.26 13.03 10.18
CA GLY A 4 10.81 12.89 10.33
C GLY A 4 10.12 12.16 9.18
N TYR A 5 10.86 11.56 8.24
CA TYR A 5 10.29 10.81 7.13
C TYR A 5 10.53 9.31 7.29
N ASP A 6 9.46 8.59 7.65
CA ASP A 6 9.44 7.13 7.62
C ASP A 6 8.83 6.65 6.28
N MET A 7 9.52 5.75 5.59
CA MET A 7 9.04 5.15 4.35
C MET A 7 8.82 3.67 4.59
N ASN A 8 7.56 3.29 4.72
CA ASN A 8 7.20 1.89 4.75
C ASN A 8 6.91 1.39 3.33
N VAL A 9 7.51 0.27 2.95
CA VAL A 9 7.22 -0.38 1.67
C VAL A 9 5.99 -1.25 1.86
N TRP A 10 4.99 -1.04 1.01
CA TRP A 10 3.74 -1.79 1.05
C TRP A 10 3.41 -2.38 -0.32
N PHE A 11 2.61 -3.44 -0.30
CA PHE A 11 2.12 -4.13 -1.51
C PHE A 11 0.60 -4.05 -1.55
N GLY A 12 0.04 -3.93 -2.75
CA GLY A 12 -1.40 -3.92 -2.98
C GLY A 12 -1.76 -4.69 -4.24
N LEU A 13 -2.94 -5.29 -4.26
CA LEU A 13 -3.50 -5.94 -5.44
C LEU A 13 -4.41 -4.97 -6.19
N PHE A 14 -4.20 -4.84 -7.49
CA PHE A 14 -4.93 -3.92 -8.36
C PHE A 14 -5.58 -4.68 -9.52
N GLY A 15 -6.66 -4.11 -10.05
CA GLY A 15 -7.23 -4.53 -11.31
C GLY A 15 -7.76 -3.34 -12.12
N PRO A 16 -8.47 -3.60 -13.23
CA PRO A 16 -8.89 -2.55 -14.15
C PRO A 16 -9.77 -1.48 -13.49
N ALA A 17 -9.63 -0.22 -13.92
CA ALA A 17 -10.33 0.92 -13.32
C ALA A 17 -11.86 0.80 -13.29
N LYS A 18 -12.44 0.03 -14.22
CA LYS A 18 -13.89 -0.20 -14.35
C LYS A 18 -14.30 -1.62 -13.95
N MET A 19 -13.54 -2.25 -13.06
CA MET A 19 -13.89 -3.59 -12.56
C MET A 19 -15.30 -3.56 -11.92
N PRO A 20 -16.18 -4.54 -12.24
CA PRO A 20 -17.48 -4.65 -11.58
C PRO A 20 -17.33 -4.81 -10.06
N ALA A 21 -18.16 -4.11 -9.28
CA ALA A 21 -18.08 -4.12 -7.82
C ALA A 21 -18.16 -5.53 -7.21
N ALA A 22 -18.97 -6.41 -7.80
CA ALA A 22 -19.09 -7.80 -7.36
C ALA A 22 -17.76 -8.57 -7.52
N LEU A 23 -17.00 -8.32 -8.60
CA LEU A 23 -15.71 -8.98 -8.81
C LEU A 23 -14.65 -8.43 -7.85
N THR A 24 -14.64 -7.11 -7.63
CA THR A 24 -13.78 -6.49 -6.62
C THR A 24 -14.03 -7.07 -5.23
N ALA A 25 -15.31 -7.21 -4.85
CA ALA A 25 -15.70 -7.77 -3.56
C ALA A 25 -15.26 -9.23 -3.41
N ARG A 26 -15.45 -10.04 -4.46
CA ARG A 26 -15.03 -11.45 -4.49
C ARG A 26 -13.51 -11.60 -4.32
N LEU A 27 -12.73 -10.89 -5.14
CA LEU A 27 -11.26 -10.95 -5.07
C LEU A 27 -10.73 -10.45 -3.71
N ASN A 28 -11.32 -9.39 -3.16
CA ASN A 28 -10.98 -8.90 -1.83
C ASN A 28 -11.25 -9.95 -0.76
N LYS A 29 -12.38 -10.66 -0.84
CA LYS A 29 -12.71 -11.74 0.09
C LYS A 29 -11.70 -12.88 0.00
N GLU A 30 -11.46 -13.39 -1.21
CA GLU A 30 -10.52 -14.50 -1.45
C GLU A 30 -9.09 -14.14 -1.00
N LEU A 31 -8.63 -12.91 -1.27
CA LEU A 31 -7.33 -12.44 -0.79
C LEU A 31 -7.24 -12.43 0.74
N ASN A 32 -8.27 -11.92 1.42
CA ASN A 32 -8.29 -11.91 2.89
C ASN A 32 -8.38 -13.31 3.50
N GLU A 33 -9.01 -14.27 2.82
CA GLU A 33 -9.00 -15.67 3.23
C GLU A 33 -7.59 -16.27 3.07
N LEU A 34 -6.94 -16.02 1.93
CA LEU A 34 -5.58 -16.46 1.64
C LEU A 34 -4.56 -15.92 2.64
N LEU A 35 -4.69 -14.66 3.05
CA LEU A 35 -3.77 -14.04 4.02
C LEU A 35 -3.91 -14.61 5.44
N ARG A 36 -4.99 -15.35 5.74
CA ARG A 36 -5.17 -16.06 7.02
C ARG A 36 -4.56 -17.46 7.01
N ASP A 37 -4.16 -17.96 5.84
CA ASP A 37 -3.45 -19.23 5.74
C ASP A 37 -2.08 -19.14 6.41
N GLN A 38 -1.79 -20.09 7.30
CA GLN A 38 -0.58 -20.05 8.12
C GLN A 38 0.70 -20.20 7.29
N ASP A 39 0.69 -21.05 6.26
CA ASP A 39 1.86 -21.26 5.43
C ASP A 39 2.19 -20.00 4.62
N ILE A 40 1.16 -19.28 4.19
CA ILE A 40 1.30 -18.00 3.47
C ILE A 40 1.78 -16.91 4.42
N TRP A 41 1.19 -16.80 5.59
CA TRP A 41 1.62 -15.83 6.60
C TRP A 41 3.09 -16.03 6.99
N GLN A 42 3.51 -17.27 7.25
CA GLN A 42 4.91 -17.57 7.57
C GLN A 42 5.88 -17.21 6.44
N LYS A 43 5.49 -17.42 5.17
CA LYS A 43 6.30 -17.03 4.02
C LYS A 43 6.45 -15.51 3.92
N LEU A 44 5.36 -14.76 4.13
CA LEU A 44 5.38 -13.29 4.14
C LEU A 44 6.25 -12.75 5.28
N GLN A 45 6.12 -13.30 6.48
CA GLN A 45 6.95 -12.92 7.62
C GLN A 45 8.44 -13.18 7.40
N LYS A 46 8.79 -14.34 6.82
CA LYS A 46 10.19 -14.64 6.45
C LYS A 46 10.74 -13.64 5.42
N ALA A 47 9.88 -13.04 4.60
CA ALA A 47 10.22 -11.96 3.68
C ALA A 47 10.19 -10.56 4.32
N GLY A 48 9.90 -10.44 5.63
CA GLY A 48 9.78 -9.16 6.33
C GLY A 48 8.49 -8.40 6.02
N ILE A 49 7.47 -9.06 5.48
CA ILE A 49 6.19 -8.46 5.11
C ILE A 49 5.17 -8.74 6.22
N SER A 50 4.62 -7.68 6.81
CA SER A 50 3.41 -7.80 7.64
C SER A 50 2.19 -7.95 6.73
N ASN A 51 1.26 -8.82 7.10
CA ASN A 51 -0.04 -8.88 6.45
C ASN A 51 -1.13 -8.37 7.41
N ASP A 52 -1.92 -7.40 6.94
CA ASP A 52 -3.04 -6.85 7.71
C ASP A 52 -4.37 -7.05 6.96
N GLY A 53 -4.30 -7.46 5.68
CA GLY A 53 -5.45 -7.57 4.80
C GLY A 53 -6.16 -6.21 4.64
N GLY A 54 -7.49 -6.24 4.57
CA GLY A 54 -8.32 -5.05 4.64
C GLY A 54 -9.40 -4.98 3.55
N THR A 55 -9.85 -3.75 3.27
CA THR A 55 -10.87 -3.48 2.25
C THR A 55 -10.26 -2.73 1.07
N ALA A 56 -10.82 -2.95 -0.12
CA ALA A 56 -10.45 -2.18 -1.33
C ALA A 56 -10.56 -0.66 -1.11
N LYS A 57 -11.54 -0.19 -0.31
CA LYS A 57 -11.68 1.22 0.06
C LYS A 57 -10.52 1.69 0.93
N ALA A 58 -10.13 0.93 1.95
CA ALA A 58 -9.02 1.27 2.83
C ALA A 58 -7.70 1.41 2.03
N LEU A 59 -7.45 0.49 1.09
CA LEU A 59 -6.28 0.58 0.20
C LEU A 59 -6.34 1.86 -0.67
N ALA A 60 -7.49 2.16 -1.27
CA ALA A 60 -7.64 3.36 -2.09
C ALA A 60 -7.42 4.65 -1.26
N ASP A 61 -7.91 4.68 -0.03
CA ASP A 61 -7.73 5.82 0.88
C ASP A 61 -6.25 5.96 1.29
N ALA A 62 -5.57 4.85 1.61
CA ALA A 62 -4.14 4.84 1.91
C ALA A 62 -3.29 5.36 0.74
N ILE A 63 -3.61 4.97 -0.50
CA ILE A 63 -2.91 5.46 -1.69
C ILE A 63 -3.08 6.97 -1.87
N ARG A 64 -4.28 7.52 -1.61
CA ARG A 64 -4.52 8.97 -1.72
C ARG A 64 -3.69 9.75 -0.70
N ILE A 65 -3.66 9.26 0.54
CA ILE A 65 -2.85 9.85 1.63
C ILE A 65 -1.38 9.78 1.28
N GLU A 66 -0.88 8.61 0.87
CA GLU A 66 0.53 8.39 0.57
C GLU A 66 0.98 9.22 -0.64
N SER A 67 0.16 9.28 -1.69
CA SER A 67 0.45 10.11 -2.87
C SER A 67 0.56 11.59 -2.52
N ALA A 68 -0.29 12.09 -1.62
CA ALA A 68 -0.21 13.48 -1.16
C ALA A 68 1.06 13.72 -0.33
N ARG A 69 1.42 12.77 0.54
CA ARG A 69 2.62 12.81 1.38
C ARG A 69 3.90 12.82 0.54
N VAL A 70 4.02 11.87 -0.40
CA VAL A 70 5.18 11.74 -1.30
C VAL A 70 5.34 12.98 -2.17
N ARG A 71 4.25 13.53 -2.72
CA ARG A 71 4.30 14.82 -3.43
C ARG A 71 4.88 15.93 -2.56
N GLY A 72 4.41 16.07 -1.33
CA GLY A 72 4.93 17.08 -0.41
C GLY A 72 6.43 16.94 -0.13
N VAL A 73 6.93 15.70 -0.08
CA VAL A 73 8.36 15.42 0.11
C VAL A 73 9.18 15.74 -1.12
N VAL A 74 8.71 15.32 -2.31
CA VAL A 74 9.39 15.67 -3.57
C VAL A 74 9.48 17.18 -3.72
N THR A 75 8.39 17.93 -3.50
CA THR A 75 8.39 19.38 -3.59
C THR A 75 9.40 20.01 -2.62
N LYS A 76 9.45 19.56 -1.36
CA LYS A 76 10.43 20.05 -0.38
C LYS A 76 11.86 19.72 -0.77
N ALA A 77 12.12 18.48 -1.18
CA ALA A 77 13.45 18.02 -1.56
C ALA A 77 13.99 18.79 -2.79
N VAL A 78 13.15 19.02 -3.81
CA VAL A 78 13.51 19.83 -4.99
C VAL A 78 13.78 21.28 -4.60
N ALA A 79 12.93 21.88 -3.74
CA ALA A 79 13.15 23.25 -3.28
C ALA A 79 14.45 23.42 -2.48
N THR A 80 14.83 22.43 -1.67
CA THR A 80 16.11 22.46 -0.94
C THR A 80 17.31 22.20 -1.86
N GLY A 81 17.18 21.32 -2.86
CA GLY A 81 18.25 21.04 -3.83
C GLY A 81 18.51 22.16 -4.83
N ALA A 82 17.51 23.00 -5.15
CA ALA A 82 17.68 24.19 -5.98
C ALA A 82 18.30 25.39 -5.23
N ALA A 83 18.36 25.33 -3.89
CA ALA A 83 18.96 26.34 -3.03
C ALA A 83 20.40 25.98 -2.59
N SER A 84 20.98 24.93 -3.18
CA SER A 84 22.35 24.45 -2.92
C SER A 84 23.26 24.68 -4.12
#